data_AF-L1NI31-F1
#
_entry.id   AF-L1NI31-F1
#
_cell.length_a   1.000
_cell.length_b   1.000
_cell.length_c   1.000
_cell.angle_alpha   90.00
_cell.angle_beta   90.00
_cell.angle_gamma   90.00
#
_symmetry.space_group_name_H-M   'P 1'
#
loop_
_entity.id
_entity.type
_entity.pdbx_description
1 polymer ?
#
loop_
_entity_poly.entity_id
_entity_poly.type
_entity_poly.pdbx_seq_one_letter_code
_entity_poly.pdbx_strand_id
1 'polypeptide(L)'
;MGKSTHFTGQPVYNQVIKLLNKQKIKQISLETPRSEAYVKRLDGWTHLLIMCFGILKHFDSLREVEIGMKAEVNKLHHLGIDDVARRSTLAEANKRRPQAFFANVYAYLLERYSSFLADSRPKGEQWTWEKLLIQLR
;
A
#
# COMPACT_ATOMS: atom_id res chain seq x y z
N MET A 1 38.90 -3.01 -5.15
CA MET A 1 37.70 -3.36 -5.94
C MET A 1 36.47 -2.78 -5.26
N GLY A 2 36.00 -1.61 -5.71
CA GLY A 2 34.80 -0.98 -5.16
C GLY A 2 33.58 -1.82 -5.54
N LYS A 3 32.86 -2.33 -4.54
CA LYS A 3 31.57 -2.98 -4.78
C LYS A 3 30.63 -1.90 -5.34
N SER A 4 30.08 -2.14 -6.52
CA SER A 4 29.07 -1.26 -7.10
C SER A 4 27.89 -1.12 -6.12
N THR A 5 27.71 0.06 -5.54
CA THR A 5 26.55 0.40 -4.70
C THR A 5 25.28 0.58 -5.54
N HIS A 6 25.42 0.60 -6.86
CA HIS A 6 24.31 0.54 -7.80
C HIS A 6 23.84 -0.90 -7.97
N PHE A 7 22.92 -1.33 -7.12
CA PHE A 7 22.08 -2.49 -7.40
C PHE A 7 21.21 -2.13 -8.62
N THR A 8 21.65 -2.53 -9.82
CA THR A 8 20.94 -2.34 -11.10
C THR A 8 19.65 -3.16 -11.21
N GLY A 9 19.05 -3.52 -10.08
CA GLY A 9 17.86 -4.34 -9.98
C GLY A 9 16.95 -3.92 -8.84
N GLN A 10 16.87 -2.62 -8.51
CA GLN A 10 15.91 -2.14 -7.51
C GLN A 10 14.53 -2.73 -7.83
N PRO A 11 13.98 -3.62 -6.97
CA PRO A 11 12.74 -4.31 -7.27
C PRO A 11 11.68 -3.29 -7.64
N VAL A 12 10.84 -3.57 -8.65
CA VAL A 12 9.75 -2.67 -9.06
C VAL A 12 8.93 -2.22 -7.84
N TYR A 13 8.72 -3.14 -6.90
CA TYR A 13 8.08 -2.84 -5.62
C TYR A 13 8.76 -1.73 -4.81
N ASN A 14 10.10 -1.70 -4.72
CA ASN A 14 10.83 -0.63 -4.04
C ASN A 14 10.66 0.72 -4.75
N GLN A 15 10.63 0.71 -6.09
CA GLN A 15 10.42 1.92 -6.87
C GLN A 15 9.03 2.49 -6.62
N VAL A 16 7.99 1.63 -6.53
CA VAL A 16 6.64 2.04 -6.16
C VAL A 16 6.59 2.60 -4.75
N ILE A 17 7.22 1.95 -3.76
CA ILE A 17 7.25 2.43 -2.37
C ILE A 17 7.87 3.83 -2.26
N LYS A 18 8.91 4.12 -3.05
CA LYS A 18 9.55 5.45 -3.06
C LYS A 18 8.64 6.57 -3.52
N LEU A 19 7.59 6.27 -4.30
CA LEU A 19 6.58 7.24 -4.70
C LEU A 19 5.57 7.53 -3.57
N LEU A 20 5.55 6.71 -2.51
CA LEU A 20 4.63 6.85 -1.39
C LEU A 20 5.26 7.67 -0.27
N ASN A 21 4.60 8.76 0.13
CA ASN A 21 5.02 9.53 1.30
C ASN A 21 4.55 8.84 2.59
N LYS A 22 5.48 8.14 3.26
CA LYS A 22 5.21 7.40 4.52
C LYS A 22 4.58 8.28 5.60
N GLN A 23 5.10 9.50 5.82
CA GLN A 23 4.58 10.39 6.86
C GLN A 23 3.14 10.80 6.57
N LYS A 24 2.84 11.20 5.32
CA LYS A 24 1.49 11.61 4.94
C LYS A 24 0.50 10.45 4.98
N ILE A 25 0.90 9.25 4.55
CA ILE A 25 0.03 8.06 4.62
C ILE A 25 -0.25 7.66 6.07
N LYS A 26 0.74 7.75 6.97
CA LYS A 26 0.52 7.55 8.40
C LYS A 26 -0.44 8.58 8.98
N GLN A 27 -0.28 9.85 8.61
CA GLN A 27 -1.22 10.90 8.98
C GLN A 27 -2.64 10.59 8.51
N ILE A 28 -2.84 10.23 7.23
CA ILE A 28 -4.15 9.84 6.68
C ILE A 28 -4.75 8.66 7.47
N SER A 29 -3.92 7.69 7.87
CA SER A 29 -4.38 6.56 8.67
C SER A 29 -4.86 6.99 10.06
N LEU A 30 -4.18 7.93 10.71
CA LEU A 30 -4.59 8.48 12.00
C LEU A 30 -5.85 9.34 11.90
N GLU A 31 -5.99 10.11 10.82
CA GLU A 31 -7.16 10.96 10.56
C GLU A 31 -8.40 10.15 10.15
N THR A 32 -8.22 8.97 9.56
CA THR A 32 -9.33 8.12 9.13
C THR A 32 -9.96 7.41 10.35
N PRO A 33 -11.25 7.65 10.65
CA PRO A 33 -11.91 7.05 11.80
C PRO A 33 -11.79 5.52 11.80
N ARG A 34 -11.43 4.96 12.96
CA ARG A 34 -11.23 3.50 13.20
C ARG A 34 -10.07 2.83 12.42
N SER A 35 -9.34 3.52 11.54
CA SER A 35 -8.28 2.90 10.73
C SER A 35 -7.11 2.35 11.55
N GLU A 36 -6.76 3.03 12.65
CA GLU A 36 -5.72 2.61 13.60
C GLU A 36 -6.28 2.03 14.92
N ALA A 37 -7.58 1.73 14.97
CA ALA A 37 -8.20 1.21 16.19
C ALA A 37 -7.64 -0.18 16.55
N TYR A 38 -7.12 -0.31 17.78
CA TYR A 38 -6.55 -1.55 18.34
C TYR A 38 -5.34 -2.10 17.57
N VAL A 39 -4.70 -1.27 16.73
CA VAL A 39 -3.49 -1.66 16.01
C VAL A 39 -2.30 -1.70 16.96
N LYS A 40 -1.58 -2.84 16.97
CA LYS A 40 -0.35 -3.01 17.77
C LYS A 40 0.92 -2.94 16.94
N ARG A 41 0.92 -3.58 15.77
CA ARG A 41 2.11 -3.74 14.91
C ARG A 41 1.84 -3.45 13.43
N LEU A 42 0.65 -3.81 12.93
CA LEU A 42 0.29 -3.64 11.51
C LEU A 42 -0.44 -2.31 11.26
N ASP A 43 0.33 -1.22 11.23
CA ASP A 43 -0.19 0.13 10.96
C ASP A 43 -0.72 0.29 9.52
N GLY A 44 -1.38 1.43 9.27
CA GLY A 44 -1.92 1.87 7.98
C GLY A 44 -0.91 1.71 6.85
N TRP A 45 0.30 2.21 7.10
CA TRP A 45 1.43 2.14 6.19
C TRP A 45 1.82 0.71 5.85
N THR A 46 2.09 -0.11 6.86
CA THR A 46 2.58 -1.48 6.68
C THR A 46 1.54 -2.34 5.98
N HIS A 47 0.26 -2.18 6.31
CA HIS A 47 -0.81 -2.89 5.62
C HIS A 47 -0.95 -2.45 4.16
N LEU A 48 -0.86 -1.15 3.85
CA LEU A 48 -0.87 -0.67 2.47
C LEU A 48 0.24 -1.33 1.65
N LEU A 49 1.45 -1.38 2.23
CA LEU A 49 2.58 -2.06 1.59
C LEU A 49 2.29 -3.53 1.31
N ILE A 50 1.75 -4.27 2.28
CA ILE A 50 1.39 -5.68 2.09
C ILE A 50 0.33 -5.86 0.99
N MET A 51 -0.67 -4.98 0.92
CA MET A 51 -1.69 -5.02 -0.14
C MET A 51 -1.07 -4.77 -1.51
N CYS A 52 -0.20 -3.77 -1.64
CA CYS A 52 0.55 -3.52 -2.87
C CYS A 52 1.44 -4.69 -3.27
N PHE A 53 2.09 -5.35 -2.29
CA PHE A 53 2.90 -6.54 -2.53
C PHE A 53 2.06 -7.68 -3.11
N GLY A 54 0.89 -7.96 -2.53
CA GLY A 54 -0.03 -8.97 -3.04
C GLY A 54 -0.50 -8.68 -4.47
N ILE A 55 -0.89 -7.43 -4.76
CA ILE A 55 -1.35 -7.00 -6.08
C ILE A 55 -0.24 -7.15 -7.14
N LEU A 56 0.98 -6.69 -6.85
CA LEU A 56 2.10 -6.75 -7.79
C LEU A 56 2.60 -8.18 -8.06
N LYS A 57 2.33 -9.11 -7.13
CA LYS A 57 2.66 -10.52 -7.26
C LYS A 57 1.51 -11.36 -7.82
N HIS A 58 0.35 -10.76 -8.08
CA HIS A 58 -0.88 -11.45 -8.49
C HIS A 58 -1.28 -12.57 -7.51
N PHE A 59 -1.23 -12.29 -6.21
CA PHE A 59 -1.73 -13.21 -5.20
C PHE A 59 -3.23 -13.06 -5.02
N ASP A 60 -3.96 -14.17 -5.15
CA ASP A 60 -5.42 -14.22 -5.07
C ASP A 60 -5.91 -14.60 -3.67
N SER A 61 -5.00 -15.01 -2.78
CA SER A 61 -5.34 -15.43 -1.42
C SER A 61 -4.40 -14.86 -0.35
N LEU A 62 -4.93 -14.68 0.87
CA LEU A 62 -4.12 -14.30 2.04
C LEU A 62 -3.02 -15.33 2.38
N ARG A 63 -3.22 -16.60 1.98
CA ARG A 63 -2.22 -17.65 2.16
C ARG A 63 -1.02 -17.41 1.24
N GLU A 64 -1.25 -17.06 -0.02
CA GLU A 64 -0.17 -16.73 -0.96
C GLU A 64 0.58 -15.48 -0.54
N VAL A 65 -0.13 -14.45 -0.05
CA VAL A 65 0.51 -13.25 0.52
C VAL A 65 1.43 -13.63 1.68
N GLU A 66 0.95 -14.42 2.65
CA GLU A 66 1.76 -14.85 3.77
C GLU A 66 3.00 -15.67 3.33
N ILE A 67 2.83 -16.64 2.43
CA ILE A 67 3.92 -17.48 1.93
C ILE A 67 4.94 -16.63 1.15
N GLY A 68 4.46 -15.77 0.25
CA GLY A 68 5.30 -14.90 -0.56
C GLY A 68 6.10 -13.90 0.28
N MET A 69 5.48 -13.35 1.33
CA MET A 69 6.19 -12.47 2.27
C MET A 69 7.27 -13.22 3.07
N LYS A 70 6.99 -14.45 3.52
CA LYS A 70 8.00 -15.28 4.20
C LYS A 70 9.16 -15.63 3.28
N ALA A 71 8.88 -15.93 2.01
CA ALA A 71 9.90 -16.24 1.01
C ALA A 71 10.81 -15.04 0.70
N GLU A 72 10.29 -13.81 0.80
CA GLU A 72 11.03 -12.59 0.48
C GLU A 72 11.41 -11.74 1.72
N VAL A 73 11.39 -12.32 2.93
CA VAL A 73 11.58 -11.58 4.19
C VAL A 73 12.83 -10.71 4.22
N ASN A 74 13.95 -11.22 3.70
CA ASN A 74 15.22 -10.46 3.63
C ASN A 74 15.09 -9.21 2.74
N LYS A 75 14.33 -9.29 1.65
CA LYS A 75 14.08 -8.16 0.74
C LYS A 75 13.12 -7.15 1.38
N LEU A 76 12.11 -7.64 2.10
CA LEU A 76 11.08 -6.83 2.76
C LEU A 76 11.62 -6.06 3.97
N HIS A 77 12.55 -6.64 4.72
CA HIS A 77 13.21 -5.97 5.84
C HIS A 77 13.94 -4.70 5.37
N HIS A 78 14.62 -4.75 4.21
CA HIS A 78 15.25 -3.57 3.60
C HIS A 78 14.25 -2.48 3.15
N LEU A 79 12.97 -2.81 3.07
CA LEU A 79 11.87 -1.90 2.71
C LEU A 79 11.13 -1.37 3.94
N GLY A 80 11.61 -1.69 5.15
CA GLY A 80 11.01 -1.28 6.42
C GLY A 80 9.75 -2.05 6.79
N ILE A 81 9.63 -3.29 6.31
CA ILE A 81 8.62 -4.25 6.78
C ILE A 81 9.36 -5.28 7.64
N ASP A 82 9.38 -5.02 8.94
CA ASP A 82 10.19 -5.77 9.89
C ASP A 82 9.51 -7.05 10.40
N ASP A 83 8.19 -7.18 10.20
CA ASP A 83 7.40 -8.33 10.64
C ASP A 83 6.52 -8.85 9.51
N VAL A 84 6.62 -10.15 9.23
CA VAL A 84 5.73 -10.81 8.27
C VAL A 84 4.42 -11.09 8.98
N ALA A 85 3.39 -10.33 8.61
CA ALA A 85 2.07 -10.49 9.20
C ALA A 85 1.53 -11.90 8.95
N ARG A 86 1.08 -12.56 10.03
CA ARG A 86 0.39 -13.85 9.94
C ARG A 86 -0.91 -13.69 9.17
N ARG A 87 -1.37 -14.75 8.50
CA ARG A 87 -2.65 -14.75 7.77
C ARG A 87 -3.84 -14.27 8.59
N SER A 88 -3.93 -14.66 9.87
CA SER A 88 -5.02 -14.22 10.76
C SER A 88 -4.93 -12.72 11.08
N THR A 89 -3.73 -12.18 11.22
CA THR A 89 -3.50 -10.74 11.42
C THR A 89 -3.91 -9.94 10.18
N LEU A 90 -3.57 -10.44 8.98
CA LEU A 90 -3.99 -9.84 7.71
C LEU A 90 -5.52 -9.87 7.54
N ALA A 91 -6.14 -11.01 7.81
CA ALA A 91 -7.60 -11.14 7.76
C ALA A 91 -8.31 -10.14 8.69
N GLU A 92 -7.82 -10.01 9.93
CA GLU A 92 -8.39 -9.07 10.90
C GLU A 92 -8.17 -7.61 10.47
N ALA A 93 -7.00 -7.28 9.93
CA ALA A 93 -6.69 -5.94 9.42
C ALA A 93 -7.57 -5.56 8.22
N ASN A 94 -7.80 -6.49 7.29
CA ASN A 94 -8.73 -6.31 6.17
C ASN A 94 -10.16 -6.03 6.65
N LYS A 95 -10.61 -6.75 7.68
CA LYS A 95 -11.96 -6.58 8.23
C LYS A 95 -12.13 -5.26 8.98
N ARG A 96 -11.11 -4.83 9.73
CA ARG A 96 -11.21 -3.68 10.63
C ARG A 96 -10.90 -2.36 9.94
N ARG A 97 -9.93 -2.33 9.02
CA ARG A 97 -9.50 -1.08 8.40
C ARG A 97 -10.55 -0.65 7.36
N PRO A 98 -11.18 0.51 7.54
CA PRO A 98 -12.22 0.94 6.62
C PRO A 98 -11.63 1.23 5.25
N GLN A 99 -12.39 0.93 4.19
CA GLN A 99 -12.02 1.27 2.82
C GLN A 99 -11.73 2.76 2.60
N ALA A 100 -12.34 3.62 3.42
CA ALA A 100 -12.09 5.07 3.45
C ALA A 100 -10.61 5.42 3.61
N PHE A 101 -9.83 4.61 4.36
CA PHE A 101 -8.39 4.82 4.49
C PHE A 101 -7.69 4.71 3.12
N PHE A 102 -7.97 3.63 2.39
CA PHE A 102 -7.37 3.39 1.08
C PHE A 102 -7.84 4.41 0.04
N ALA A 103 -9.12 4.81 0.08
CA ALA A 103 -9.67 5.86 -0.78
C ALA A 103 -8.98 7.22 -0.53
N ASN A 104 -8.77 7.60 0.73
CA ASN A 104 -8.08 8.84 1.09
C ASN A 104 -6.61 8.83 0.64
N VAL A 105 -5.92 7.68 0.78
CA VAL A 105 -4.56 7.51 0.27
C VAL A 105 -4.53 7.66 -1.26
N TYR A 106 -5.47 7.04 -1.97
CA TYR A 106 -5.58 7.16 -3.42
C TYR A 106 -5.82 8.61 -3.85
N ALA A 107 -6.79 9.31 -3.24
CA ALA A 107 -7.10 10.70 -3.54
C ALA A 107 -5.86 11.60 -3.36
N TYR A 108 -5.13 11.43 -2.26
CA TYR A 108 -3.88 12.14 -2.01
C TYR A 108 -2.82 11.88 -3.09
N LEU A 109 -2.61 10.61 -3.47
CA LEU A 109 -1.62 10.25 -4.49
C LEU A 109 -2.04 10.78 -5.86
N LEU A 110 -3.33 10.73 -6.18
CA LEU A 110 -3.88 11.26 -7.41
C LEU A 110 -3.64 12.75 -7.52
N GLU A 111 -3.98 13.52 -6.48
CA GLU A 111 -3.72 14.96 -6.44
C GLU A 111 -2.22 15.25 -6.65
N ARG A 112 -1.35 14.56 -5.90
CA ARG A 112 0.10 14.74 -5.94
C ARG A 112 0.73 14.49 -7.30
N TYR A 113 0.27 13.45 -8.01
CA TYR A 113 0.87 13.03 -9.28
C TYR A 113 0.01 13.36 -10.50
N SER A 114 -1.11 14.07 -10.32
CA SER A 114 -2.07 14.41 -11.38
C SER A 114 -1.43 15.12 -12.58
N SER A 115 -0.48 16.02 -12.33
CA SER A 115 0.22 16.77 -13.38
C SER A 115 1.22 15.95 -14.19
N PHE A 116 1.71 14.84 -13.62
CA PHE A 116 2.71 13.97 -14.24
C PHE A 116 2.06 12.75 -14.92
N LEU A 117 0.98 12.22 -14.34
CA LEU A 117 0.25 11.10 -14.91
C LEU A 117 -0.43 11.57 -16.20
N ALA A 118 -0.05 10.98 -17.33
CA ALA A 118 -0.72 11.23 -18.61
C ALA A 118 -2.21 10.89 -18.46
N ASP A 119 -3.06 11.91 -18.40
CA ASP A 119 -4.49 11.72 -18.30
C ASP A 119 -5.11 11.67 -19.70
N SER A 120 -5.20 10.46 -20.26
CA SER A 120 -6.26 10.18 -21.24
C SER A 120 -7.66 10.12 -20.57
N ARG A 121 -7.77 10.56 -19.31
CA ARG A 121 -9.03 10.63 -18.57
C ARG A 121 -9.83 11.79 -19.15
N PRO A 122 -11.12 11.58 -19.48
CA PRO A 122 -11.97 12.67 -19.90
C PRO A 122 -12.00 13.76 -18.82
N LYS A 123 -11.64 15.00 -19.18
CA LYS A 123 -11.81 16.16 -18.29
C LYS A 123 -13.28 16.23 -17.87
N GLY A 124 -13.55 16.07 -16.57
CA GLY A 124 -14.90 16.08 -16.00
C GLY A 124 -15.35 14.76 -15.35
N GLU A 125 -14.66 13.63 -15.58
CA GLU A 125 -15.03 12.32 -15.02
C GLU A 125 -14.31 11.92 -13.72
N GLN A 126 -13.46 12.79 -13.17
CA GLN A 126 -12.72 12.51 -11.93
C GLN A 126 -13.67 12.16 -10.76
N TRP A 127 -14.79 12.88 -10.66
CA TRP A 127 -15.85 12.66 -9.66
C TRP A 127 -16.62 11.35 -9.86
N THR A 128 -16.64 10.79 -11.08
CA THR A 128 -17.39 9.56 -11.41
C THR A 128 -16.70 8.34 -10.82
N TRP A 129 -15.37 8.29 -10.89
CA TRP A 129 -14.57 7.19 -10.36
C TRP A 129 -14.39 7.27 -8.85
N GLU A 130 -14.28 8.47 -8.29
CA GLU A 130 -14.33 8.68 -6.83
C GLU A 130 -15.67 8.21 -6.26
N LYS A 131 -16.79 8.46 -6.96
CA LYS A 131 -18.10 7.92 -6.60
C LYS A 131 -18.14 6.39 -6.69
N LEU A 132 -17.59 5.78 -7.73
CA LEU A 132 -17.54 4.32 -7.87
C LEU A 132 -16.70 3.64 -6.77
N LEU A 133 -15.57 4.24 -6.38
CA LEU A 133 -14.74 3.76 -5.27
C LEU A 133 -15.45 3.89 -3.91
N ILE A 134 -16.32 4.89 -3.74
CA ILE A 134 -17.11 5.11 -2.52
C ILE A 134 -18.43 4.32 -2.52
N GLN A 135 -18.98 4.00 -3.70
CA GLN A 135 -20.28 3.31 -3.90
C GLN A 135 -20.22 1.78 -3.80
N LEU A 136 -19.04 1.15 -3.71
CA LEU A 136 -18.89 -0.28 -3.38
C LEU A 136 -19.20 -0.56 -1.89
N ARG A 137 -20.25 0.07 -1.37
CA ARG A 137 -20.69 0.05 0.03
C ARG A 137 -21.44 -1.24 0.38
#